data_AF-A0A0G4L7S1-F1
#
_entry.id   AF-A0A0G4L7S1-F1
#
_cell.length_a   1.000
_cell.length_b   1.000
_cell.length_c   1.000
_cell.angle_alpha   90.00
_cell.angle_beta   90.00
_cell.angle_gamma   90.00
#
_symmetry.space_group_name_H-M   'P 1'
#
loop_
_entity.id
_entity.type
_entity.pdbx_description
1 polymer ?
#
loop_
_entity_poly.entity_id
_entity_poly.type
_entity_poly.pdbx_seq_one_letter_code
_entity_poly.pdbx_strand_id
1 'polypeptide(L)'
;MEMCAAVGIECEVVRGYLKTPGETPDFGIMPRSNHWWNAVLVDNEWRMVDCCLASPSNPRRHLYSGAGNSAADSWWFLTRPTQLCWTHIPEHHEQQHICPPQAHEVLLNLPCACSPYFKNMMQMVDYNTSLTRIEDLEMVHIKFNVPADVEVAAEVEVRAYSRDQDGDVFESGEMVKKRA
;
A
#
# COMPACT_ATOMS: atom_id res chain seq x y z
N MET A 1 -3.19 13.03 -18.11
CA MET A 1 -4.01 14.25 -18.26
C MET A 1 -4.31 14.58 -19.72
N GLU A 2 -3.31 14.80 -20.59
CA GLU A 2 -3.54 15.22 -21.99
C GLU A 2 -4.45 14.26 -22.79
N MET A 3 -4.27 12.94 -22.62
CA MET A 3 -5.11 11.94 -23.27
C MET A 3 -6.58 12.03 -22.83
N CYS A 4 -6.85 12.22 -21.53
CA CYS A 4 -8.20 12.37 -21.00
C CYS A 4 -8.85 13.65 -21.51
N ALA A 5 -8.10 14.76 -21.47
CA ALA A 5 -8.58 16.05 -21.97
C ALA A 5 -8.95 15.99 -23.46
N ALA A 6 -8.17 15.29 -24.29
CA ALA A 6 -8.43 15.13 -25.71
C ALA A 6 -9.76 14.42 -26.04
N VAL A 7 -10.28 13.61 -25.10
CA VAL A 7 -11.55 12.86 -25.26
C VAL A 7 -12.65 13.35 -24.31
N GLY A 8 -12.45 14.49 -23.64
CA GLY A 8 -13.46 15.09 -22.75
C GLY A 8 -13.67 14.33 -21.44
N ILE A 9 -12.70 13.55 -20.99
CA ILE A 9 -12.72 12.87 -19.68
C ILE A 9 -12.10 13.80 -18.63
N GLU A 10 -12.85 14.09 -17.57
CA GLU A 10 -12.35 14.85 -16.42
C GLU A 10 -11.25 14.05 -15.72
N CYS A 11 -10.12 14.70 -15.46
CA CYS A 11 -8.92 14.07 -14.94
C CYS A 11 -8.10 15.06 -14.12
N GLU A 12 -7.60 14.59 -12.98
CA GLU A 12 -6.63 15.30 -12.17
C GLU A 12 -5.32 14.50 -12.03
N VAL A 13 -4.24 15.23 -11.77
CA VAL A 13 -3.00 14.64 -11.28
C VAL A 13 -3.01 14.79 -9.77
N VAL A 14 -2.85 13.67 -9.09
CA VAL A 14 -2.81 13.61 -7.63
C VAL A 14 -1.36 13.42 -7.22
N ARG A 15 -0.89 14.30 -6.35
CA ARG A 15 0.41 14.18 -5.68
C ARG A 15 0.16 13.63 -4.28
N GLY A 16 1.02 12.73 -3.84
CA GLY A 16 0.90 12.20 -2.50
C GLY A 16 2.02 11.26 -2.11
N TYR A 17 1.76 10.54 -1.04
CA TYR A 17 2.67 9.59 -0.46
C TYR A 17 2.21 8.15 -0.75
N LEU A 18 3.09 7.39 -1.37
CA LEU A 18 3.00 5.95 -1.58
C LEU A 18 3.73 5.25 -0.44
N LYS A 19 2.99 4.48 0.37
CA LYS A 19 3.54 3.63 1.42
C LYS A 19 4.37 2.51 0.82
N THR A 20 5.57 2.26 1.35
CA THR A 20 6.33 1.08 0.97
C THR A 20 5.92 -0.12 1.84
N PRO A 21 5.60 -1.29 1.27
CA PRO A 21 5.36 -2.50 2.07
C PRO A 21 6.54 -2.80 2.99
N GLY A 22 6.28 -2.99 4.29
CA GLY A 22 7.30 -3.22 5.31
C GLY A 22 7.97 -1.95 5.84
N GLU A 23 7.54 -0.76 5.40
CA GLU A 23 7.98 0.50 5.99
C GLU A 23 7.47 0.65 7.43
N THR A 24 8.35 1.11 8.32
CA THR A 24 8.01 1.53 9.69
C THR A 24 7.81 3.04 9.68
N PRO A 25 6.58 3.55 9.76
CA PRO A 25 6.32 4.99 9.73
C PRO A 25 6.94 5.69 10.94
N ASP A 26 7.48 6.89 10.74
CA ASP A 26 7.85 7.76 11.86
C ASP A 26 6.58 8.48 12.36
N PHE A 27 6.10 8.07 13.54
CA PHE A 27 4.86 8.56 14.14
C PHE A 27 5.08 9.95 14.74
N GLY A 28 5.01 10.97 13.89
CA GLY A 28 5.09 12.37 14.33
C GLY A 28 5.07 13.37 13.17
N ILE A 29 5.39 12.92 11.96
CA ILE A 29 5.45 13.78 10.77
C ILE A 29 4.74 13.05 9.63
N MET A 30 3.73 13.70 9.04
CA MET A 30 3.13 13.23 7.79
C MET A 30 4.24 13.06 6.75
N PRO A 31 4.44 11.86 6.18
CA PRO A 31 5.49 11.64 5.20
C PRO A 31 5.35 12.60 4.02
N ARG A 32 6.49 13.06 3.51
CA ARG A 32 6.50 13.91 2.31
C ARG A 32 6.03 13.09 1.11
N SER A 33 5.29 13.74 0.23
CA SER A 33 4.89 13.16 -1.04
C SER A 33 6.09 12.66 -1.83
N ASN A 34 6.00 11.41 -2.25
CA ASN A 34 7.05 10.68 -2.97
C ASN A 34 6.54 10.09 -4.30
N HIS A 35 5.26 10.29 -4.64
CA HIS A 35 4.62 9.65 -5.77
C HIS A 35 3.48 10.47 -6.40
N TRP A 36 3.08 10.10 -7.61
CA TRP A 36 2.00 10.74 -8.38
C TRP A 36 1.16 9.68 -9.11
N TRP A 37 -0.14 9.94 -9.20
CA TRP A 37 -1.10 9.14 -9.97
C TRP A 37 -2.17 10.05 -10.59
N ASN A 38 -3.10 9.46 -11.33
CA ASN A 38 -4.24 10.19 -11.89
C ASN A 38 -5.54 9.73 -11.22
N ALA A 39 -6.45 10.67 -10.99
CA ALA A 39 -7.86 10.36 -10.81
C ALA A 39 -8.61 10.80 -12.07
N VAL A 40 -9.54 9.97 -12.53
CA VAL A 40 -10.36 10.19 -13.72
C VAL A 40 -11.83 9.95 -13.39
N LEU A 41 -12.72 10.76 -13.95
CA LEU A 41 -14.16 10.59 -13.80
C LEU A 41 -14.70 9.75 -14.96
N VAL A 42 -15.13 8.52 -14.67
CA VAL A 42 -15.67 7.60 -15.67
C VAL A 42 -17.01 7.09 -15.17
N ASP A 43 -18.05 7.16 -16.02
CA ASP A 43 -19.42 6.77 -15.65
C ASP A 43 -19.93 7.44 -14.37
N ASN A 44 -19.58 8.72 -14.19
CA ASN A 44 -19.92 9.52 -13.01
C ASN A 44 -19.33 8.97 -11.69
N GLU A 45 -18.29 8.14 -11.78
CA GLU A 45 -17.54 7.64 -10.63
C GLU A 45 -16.05 7.97 -10.76
N TRP A 46 -15.46 8.48 -9.68
CA TRP A 46 -14.02 8.68 -9.63
C TRP A 46 -13.29 7.34 -9.61
N ARG A 47 -12.23 7.26 -10.41
CA ARG A 47 -11.40 6.09 -10.63
C ARG A 47 -9.94 6.49 -10.63
N MET A 48 -9.10 5.65 -10.03
CA MET A 48 -7.68 5.91 -9.85
C MET A 48 -6.87 5.17 -10.91
N VAL A 49 -5.82 5.80 -11.41
CA VAL A 49 -4.92 5.24 -12.43
C VAL A 49 -3.48 5.49 -12.00
N ASP A 50 -2.74 4.42 -11.72
CA ASP A 50 -1.30 4.46 -11.45
C ASP A 50 -0.51 3.67 -12.51
N CYS A 51 -0.02 4.39 -13.52
CA CYS A 51 0.80 3.82 -14.58
C CYS A 51 2.20 3.39 -14.10
N CYS A 52 2.73 4.02 -13.04
CA CYS A 52 4.03 3.69 -12.49
C CYS A 52 4.01 2.32 -11.84
N LEU A 53 3.02 2.02 -10.99
CA LEU A 53 2.90 0.70 -10.36
C LEU A 53 2.32 -0.37 -11.29
N ALA A 54 1.53 0.03 -12.30
CA ALA A 54 1.09 -0.88 -13.36
C ALA A 54 2.28 -1.42 -14.18
N SER A 55 3.26 -0.56 -14.49
CA SER A 55 4.29 -0.84 -15.50
C SER A 55 5.24 -1.98 -15.12
N PRO A 56 5.47 -2.98 -16.00
CA PRO A 56 6.45 -4.03 -15.76
C PRO A 56 7.89 -3.51 -15.64
N SER A 57 8.17 -2.28 -16.10
CA SER A 57 9.50 -1.67 -16.00
C SER A 57 9.78 -1.00 -14.65
N ASN A 58 8.81 -0.91 -13.74
CA ASN A 58 9.04 -0.31 -12.43
C ASN A 58 9.87 -1.27 -11.54
N PRO A 59 11.06 -0.87 -11.10
CA PRO A 59 11.99 -1.75 -10.36
C PRO A 59 11.41 -2.25 -9.03
N ARG A 60 10.48 -1.49 -8.42
CA ARG A 60 9.84 -1.83 -7.15
C ARG A 60 8.47 -2.49 -7.32
N ARG A 61 8.03 -2.78 -8.56
CA ARG A 61 6.70 -3.36 -8.82
C ARG A 61 6.43 -4.65 -8.05
N HIS A 62 7.46 -5.47 -7.85
CA HIS A 62 7.35 -6.75 -7.12
C HIS A 62 6.83 -6.58 -5.68
N LEU A 63 6.94 -5.39 -5.09
CA LEU A 63 6.39 -5.09 -3.76
C LEU A 63 4.87 -4.85 -3.81
N TYR A 64 4.35 -4.39 -4.95
CA TYR A 64 2.98 -3.89 -5.09
C TYR A 64 2.09 -4.77 -5.98
N SER A 65 2.66 -5.68 -6.77
CA SER A 65 1.93 -6.44 -7.77
C SER A 65 2.36 -7.91 -7.79
N GLY A 66 1.37 -8.79 -7.91
CA GLY A 66 1.58 -10.21 -8.19
C GLY A 66 1.50 -10.57 -9.68
N ALA A 67 1.32 -9.60 -10.58
CA ALA A 67 1.24 -9.89 -12.01
C ALA A 67 2.64 -10.19 -12.59
N GLY A 68 2.71 -10.98 -13.65
CA GLY A 68 3.98 -11.31 -14.31
C GLY A 68 4.70 -10.09 -14.91
N ASN A 69 5.98 -10.23 -15.23
CA ASN A 69 6.83 -9.14 -15.76
C ASN A 69 6.58 -8.81 -17.24
N SER A 70 5.71 -9.55 -17.93
CA SER A 70 5.43 -9.36 -19.35
C SER A 70 4.28 -8.40 -19.65
N ALA A 71 3.49 -8.02 -18.64
CA ALA A 71 2.30 -7.22 -18.82
C ALA A 71 2.10 -6.20 -17.69
N ALA A 72 1.40 -5.12 -18.02
CA ALA A 72 0.95 -4.17 -17.02
C ALA A 72 -0.05 -4.84 -16.06
N ASP A 73 0.04 -4.52 -14.78
CA ASP A 73 -0.98 -4.96 -13.83
C ASP A 73 -2.22 -4.07 -13.95
N SER A 74 -3.26 -4.63 -14.57
CA SER A 74 -4.53 -3.94 -14.84
C SER A 74 -5.29 -3.50 -13.58
N TRP A 75 -4.93 -4.02 -12.40
CA TRP A 75 -5.58 -3.59 -11.16
C TRP A 75 -5.38 -2.10 -10.88
N TRP A 76 -4.24 -1.54 -11.29
CA TRP A 76 -3.90 -0.13 -11.15
C TRP A 76 -4.59 0.76 -12.19
N PHE A 77 -5.41 0.20 -13.07
CA PHE A 77 -6.20 0.93 -14.05
C PHE A 77 -7.67 0.93 -13.62
N LEU A 78 -8.19 2.13 -13.37
CA LEU A 78 -9.53 2.36 -12.83
C LEU A 78 -9.78 1.69 -11.48
N THR A 79 -8.78 1.72 -10.59
CA THR A 79 -8.91 1.26 -9.20
C THR A 79 -9.94 2.12 -8.46
N ARG A 80 -10.72 1.51 -7.56
CA ARG A 80 -11.63 2.29 -6.71
C ARG A 80 -10.83 3.17 -5.73
N PRO A 81 -11.28 4.41 -5.46
CA PRO A 81 -10.61 5.29 -4.51
C PRO A 81 -10.38 4.66 -3.13
N THR A 82 -11.42 4.00 -2.59
CA THR A 82 -11.39 3.28 -1.30
C THR A 82 -10.39 2.13 -1.25
N GLN A 83 -9.96 1.59 -2.40
CA GLN A 83 -8.95 0.55 -2.49
C GLN A 83 -7.56 1.15 -2.67
N LEU A 84 -7.41 2.18 -3.51
CA LEU A 84 -6.13 2.84 -3.74
C LEU A 84 -5.56 3.46 -2.44
N CYS A 85 -6.42 4.03 -1.59
CA CYS A 85 -6.02 4.67 -0.33
C CYS A 85 -5.38 3.74 0.72
N TRP A 86 -5.33 2.43 0.48
CA TRP A 86 -4.54 1.50 1.29
C TRP A 86 -3.04 1.61 1.08
N THR A 87 -2.61 2.25 -0.02
CA THR A 87 -1.20 2.47 -0.36
C THR A 87 -0.90 3.92 -0.73
N HIS A 88 -1.87 4.63 -1.30
CA HIS A 88 -1.72 6.00 -1.81
C HIS A 88 -2.45 7.01 -0.92
N ILE A 89 -1.71 7.93 -0.32
CA ILE A 89 -2.26 8.96 0.55
C ILE A 89 -2.08 10.31 -0.15
N PRO A 90 -3.14 10.95 -0.66
CA PRO A 90 -3.03 12.23 -1.35
C PRO A 90 -2.58 13.34 -0.40
N GLU A 91 -2.01 14.42 -0.94
CA GLU A 91 -1.72 15.64 -0.15
C GLU A 91 -3.00 16.31 0.37
N HIS A 92 -4.09 16.17 -0.40
CA HIS A 92 -5.36 16.83 -0.17
C HIS A 92 -6.48 15.81 0.05
N HIS A 93 -7.31 16.02 1.09
CA HIS A 93 -8.39 15.10 1.45
C HIS A 93 -9.44 14.93 0.33
N GLU A 94 -9.74 15.99 -0.41
CA GLU A 94 -10.70 15.97 -1.53
C GLU A 94 -10.25 15.05 -2.66
N GLN A 95 -8.94 14.90 -2.89
CA GLN A 95 -8.38 14.03 -3.92
C GLN A 95 -8.38 12.55 -3.52
N GLN A 96 -8.86 12.23 -2.30
CA GLN A 96 -9.18 10.84 -1.97
C GLN A 96 -10.39 10.36 -2.76
N HIS A 97 -11.32 11.23 -3.15
CA HIS A 97 -12.62 10.86 -3.74
C HIS A 97 -13.40 9.81 -2.94
N ILE A 98 -13.29 9.89 -1.60
CA ILE A 98 -14.04 9.09 -0.63
C ILE A 98 -14.94 10.03 0.15
N CYS A 99 -16.19 9.61 0.39
CA CYS A 99 -17.15 10.36 1.19
C CYS A 99 -17.63 9.53 2.40
N PRO A 100 -17.37 9.95 3.65
CA PRO A 100 -16.53 11.09 4.03
C PRO A 100 -15.03 10.82 3.78
N PRO A 101 -14.21 11.85 3.54
CA PRO A 101 -12.77 11.67 3.43
C PRO A 101 -12.20 11.10 4.73
N GLN A 102 -11.20 10.24 4.62
CA GLN A 102 -10.53 9.62 5.76
C GLN A 102 -9.37 10.50 6.21
N ALA A 103 -9.12 10.58 7.52
CA ALA A 103 -7.95 11.27 8.03
C ALA A 103 -6.67 10.58 7.52
N HIS A 104 -5.65 11.36 7.16
CA HIS A 104 -4.36 10.80 6.70
C HIS A 104 -3.75 9.80 7.69
N GLU A 105 -3.89 10.04 8.99
CA GLU A 105 -3.41 9.14 10.03
C GLU A 105 -4.08 7.76 9.98
N VAL A 106 -5.38 7.70 9.65
CA VAL A 106 -6.08 6.42 9.44
C VAL A 106 -5.47 5.68 8.25
N LEU A 107 -5.27 6.37 7.13
CA LEU A 107 -4.70 5.77 5.92
C LEU A 107 -3.25 5.31 6.10
N LEU A 108 -2.45 6.10 6.85
CA LEU A 108 -1.08 5.74 7.21
C LEU A 108 -1.03 4.45 8.03
N ASN A 109 -1.97 4.28 8.95
CA ASN A 109 -2.05 3.10 9.80
C ASN A 109 -2.76 1.91 9.16
N LEU A 110 -3.29 2.00 7.93
CA LEU A 110 -3.75 0.81 7.22
C LEU A 110 -2.57 -0.09 6.83
N PRO A 111 -2.73 -1.42 6.82
CA PRO A 111 -1.76 -2.31 6.20
C PRO A 111 -1.52 -1.91 4.73
N CYS A 112 -0.33 -2.16 4.21
CA CYS A 112 -0.01 -1.89 2.80
C CYS A 112 -0.63 -2.98 1.91
N ALA A 113 -1.96 -2.96 1.74
CA ALA A 113 -2.66 -3.91 0.88
C ALA A 113 -2.62 -3.48 -0.58
N CYS A 114 -2.07 -4.35 -1.44
CA CYS A 114 -1.88 -4.05 -2.85
C CYS A 114 -2.78 -4.93 -3.75
N SER A 115 -2.56 -4.89 -5.06
CA SER A 115 -3.29 -5.64 -6.09
C SER A 115 -3.65 -7.10 -5.71
N PRO A 116 -2.74 -7.93 -5.13
CA PRO A 116 -3.08 -9.29 -4.72
C PRO A 116 -4.18 -9.39 -3.66
N TYR A 117 -4.23 -8.49 -2.68
CA TYR A 117 -5.24 -8.51 -1.61
C TYR A 117 -6.65 -8.34 -2.19
N PHE A 118 -6.83 -7.36 -3.07
CA PHE A 118 -8.12 -7.04 -3.67
C PHE A 118 -8.54 -8.06 -4.74
N LYS A 119 -7.60 -8.56 -5.55
CA LYS A 119 -7.90 -9.60 -6.56
C LYS A 119 -8.34 -10.92 -5.94
N ASN A 120 -7.76 -11.28 -4.80
CA ASN A 120 -8.14 -12.50 -4.07
C ASN A 120 -9.31 -12.27 -3.10
N MET A 121 -10.00 -11.12 -3.20
CA MET A 121 -11.18 -10.79 -2.39
C MET A 121 -10.95 -10.95 -0.88
N MET A 122 -9.72 -10.68 -0.44
CA MET A 122 -9.38 -10.70 0.98
C MET A 122 -10.08 -9.54 1.70
N GLN A 123 -10.47 -9.77 2.95
CA GLN A 123 -11.13 -8.75 3.77
C GLN A 123 -10.52 -8.73 5.16
N MET A 124 -9.88 -7.63 5.54
CA MET A 124 -9.47 -7.38 6.92
C MET A 124 -10.69 -7.27 7.84
N VAL A 125 -10.64 -7.94 8.99
CA VAL A 125 -11.72 -7.98 9.99
C VAL A 125 -11.17 -7.49 11.31
N ASP A 126 -11.95 -6.69 12.04
CA ASP A 126 -11.58 -6.14 13.35
C ASP A 126 -10.20 -5.48 13.39
N TYR A 127 -9.78 -4.84 12.29
CA TYR A 127 -8.45 -4.23 12.23
C TYR A 127 -8.39 -3.02 13.17
N ASN A 128 -7.43 -3.04 14.09
CA ASN A 128 -7.12 -1.93 14.96
C ASN A 128 -5.79 -1.30 14.52
N THR A 129 -5.79 0.01 14.29
CA THR A 129 -4.61 0.77 13.88
C THR A 129 -3.51 0.77 14.94
N SER A 130 -3.81 0.48 16.21
CA SER A 130 -2.80 0.32 17.26
C SER A 130 -1.94 -0.94 17.08
N LEU A 131 -2.32 -1.87 16.19
CA LEU A 131 -1.59 -3.11 15.94
C LEU A 131 -0.32 -2.90 15.10
N THR A 132 -0.03 -1.67 14.66
CA THR A 132 1.16 -1.32 13.86
C THR A 132 2.43 -1.24 14.71
N ARG A 133 2.32 -1.24 16.04
CA ARG A 133 3.45 -1.24 16.98
C ARG A 133 3.20 -2.29 18.05
N ILE A 134 4.23 -3.11 18.26
CA ILE A 134 4.30 -4.07 19.35
C ILE A 134 5.59 -3.84 20.12
N GLU A 135 5.52 -3.91 21.43
CA GLU A 135 6.66 -3.77 22.34
C GLU A 135 6.88 -5.06 23.12
N ASP A 136 8.14 -5.43 23.34
CA ASP A 136 8.56 -6.57 24.15
C ASP A 136 7.85 -7.90 23.81
N LEU A 137 6.90 -8.31 24.65
CA LEU A 137 6.15 -9.58 24.56
C LEU A 137 4.69 -9.35 24.15
N GLU A 138 4.37 -8.16 23.63
CA GLU A 138 3.05 -7.88 23.07
C GLU A 138 2.74 -8.81 21.89
N MET A 139 1.48 -9.22 21.81
CA MET A 139 0.98 -10.11 20.76
C MET A 139 -0.09 -9.40 19.97
N VAL A 140 -0.05 -9.58 18.66
CA VAL A 140 -1.05 -9.05 17.72
C VAL A 140 -1.76 -10.21 17.04
N HIS A 141 -3.08 -10.09 16.97
CA HIS A 141 -3.91 -10.98 16.15
C HIS A 141 -4.33 -10.23 14.89
N ILE A 142 -3.93 -10.75 13.74
CA ILE A 142 -4.38 -10.26 12.43
C ILE A 142 -5.51 -11.19 11.97
N LYS A 143 -6.72 -10.64 11.82
CA LYS A 143 -7.88 -11.38 11.33
C LYS A 143 -8.27 -10.90 9.94
N PHE A 144 -8.52 -11.84 9.05
CA PHE A 144 -9.05 -11.55 7.73
C PHE A 144 -9.85 -12.73 7.20
N ASN A 145 -10.82 -12.45 6.34
CA ASN A 145 -11.55 -13.45 5.57
C ASN A 145 -10.87 -13.65 4.22
N VAL A 146 -10.87 -14.88 3.75
CA VAL A 146 -10.47 -15.26 2.38
C VAL A 146 -11.53 -16.17 1.76
N PRO A 147 -11.70 -16.16 0.43
CA PRO A 147 -12.45 -17.18 -0.29
C PRO A 147 -11.91 -18.60 -0.01
N ALA A 148 -12.77 -19.61 -0.13
CA ALA A 148 -12.42 -21.00 0.19
C ALA A 148 -11.36 -21.61 -0.74
N ASP A 149 -11.15 -21.03 -1.92
CA ASP A 149 -10.17 -21.41 -2.92
C ASP A 149 -8.84 -20.65 -2.80
N VAL A 150 -8.68 -19.82 -1.75
CA VAL A 150 -7.44 -19.07 -1.47
C VAL A 150 -6.68 -19.71 -0.31
N GLU A 151 -5.45 -20.14 -0.57
CA GLU A 151 -4.52 -20.60 0.45
C GLU A 151 -3.76 -19.42 1.08
N VAL A 152 -3.52 -19.50 2.38
CA VAL A 152 -2.87 -18.45 3.16
C VAL A 152 -1.63 -19.02 3.82
N ALA A 153 -0.50 -18.36 3.58
CA ALA A 153 0.75 -18.59 4.30
C ALA A 153 1.23 -17.28 4.92
N ALA A 154 1.86 -17.37 6.09
CA ALA A 154 2.42 -16.22 6.78
C ALA A 154 3.93 -16.39 6.97
N GLU A 155 4.66 -15.29 6.77
CA GLU A 155 6.09 -15.17 7.05
C GLU A 155 6.31 -13.88 7.85
N VAL A 156 7.16 -13.98 8.87
CA VAL A 156 7.65 -12.83 9.63
C VAL A 156 9.02 -12.48 9.09
N GLU A 157 9.21 -11.22 8.74
CA GLU A 157 10.47 -10.68 8.25
C GLU A 157 10.93 -9.56 9.18
N VAL A 158 12.18 -9.64 9.64
CA VAL A 158 12.78 -8.67 10.59
C VAL A 158 14.18 -8.28 10.14
N ARG A 159 14.63 -7.08 10.52
CA ARG A 159 16.02 -6.68 10.33
C ARG A 159 16.93 -7.53 11.21
N ALA A 160 18.00 -8.04 10.63
CA ALA A 160 19.04 -8.74 11.37
C ALA A 160 19.90 -7.76 12.15
N TYR A 161 20.38 -8.21 13.31
CA TYR A 161 21.33 -7.46 14.12
C TYR A 161 22.64 -8.24 14.22
N SER A 162 23.75 -7.52 14.07
CA SER A 162 25.11 -7.99 14.32
C SER A 162 25.58 -7.51 15.68
N ARG A 163 26.57 -8.21 16.23
CA ARG A 163 27.23 -7.86 17.49
C ARG A 163 28.73 -7.67 17.25
N ASP A 164 29.30 -6.58 17.74
CA ASP A 164 30.75 -6.36 17.65
C ASP A 164 31.51 -7.06 18.79
N GLN A 165 32.82 -6.81 18.85
CA GLN A 165 33.71 -7.40 19.86
C GLN A 165 33.45 -6.87 21.27
N ASP A 166 32.91 -5.66 21.39
CA ASP A 166 32.57 -5.02 22.67
C ASP A 166 31.17 -5.45 23.17
N GLY A 167 30.41 -6.09 22.28
CA GLY A 167 29.11 -6.64 22.59
C GLY A 167 27.95 -5.71 22.24
N ASP A 168 28.22 -4.62 21.50
CA ASP A 168 27.21 -3.68 21.03
C ASP A 168 26.43 -4.28 19.85
N VAL A 169 25.13 -4.01 19.82
CA VAL A 169 24.19 -4.57 18.84
C VAL A 169 23.82 -3.49 17.83
N PHE A 170 23.99 -3.78 16.55
CA PHE A 170 23.69 -2.85 15.45
C PHE A 170 23.01 -3.57 14.28
N GLU A 171 22.23 -2.83 13.48
CA GLU A 171 21.59 -3.41 12.29
C GLU A 171 22.65 -3.89 11.29
N SER A 172 22.58 -5.16 10.88
CA SER A 172 23.56 -5.73 9.94
C SER A 172 23.28 -5.37 8.48
N GLY A 173 22.08 -4.87 8.19
CA GLY A 173 21.58 -4.64 6.83
C GLY A 173 20.97 -5.88 6.17
N GLU A 174 21.03 -7.05 6.83
CA GLU A 174 20.38 -8.26 6.36
C GLU A 174 18.92 -8.36 6.88
N MET A 175 18.11 -9.17 6.21
CA MET A 175 16.75 -9.49 6.63
C MET A 175 16.67 -10.97 7.03
N VAL A 176 16.09 -11.26 8.20
CA VAL A 176 15.78 -12.62 8.66
C VAL A 176 14.31 -12.89 8.41
N LYS A 177 14.02 -14.05 7.82
CA LYS A 177 12.66 -14.51 7.53
C LYS A 177 12.36 -15.78 8.31
N LYS A 178 11.17 -15.87 8.90
CA LYS A 178 10.67 -17.06 9.58
C LYS A 178 9.23 -17.33 9.17
N ARG A 179 8.97 -18.52 8.63
CA ARG A 179 7.61 -18.97 8.34
C ARG A 179 6.88 -19.31 9.65
N ALA A 180 5.61 -18.92 9.71
CA ALA A 180 4.72 -19.27 10.82
C ALA A 180 4.39 -20.78 10.81
#